data_AF-A0A7J8ESZ2-F1
#
_entry.id   AF-A0A7J8ESZ2-F1
#
_cell.length_a   1.000
_cell.length_b   1.000
_cell.length_c   1.000
_cell.angle_alpha   90.00
_cell.angle_beta   90.00
_cell.angle_gamma   90.00
#
_symmetry.space_group_name_H-M   'P 1'
#
loop_
_entity.id
_entity.type
_entity.pdbx_description
1 polymer ?
#
loop_
_entity_poly.entity_id
_entity_poly.type
_entity_poly.pdbx_seq_one_letter_code
_entity_poly.pdbx_strand_id
1 'polypeptide(L)'
;MGAALGTGPRLALLPSRACGAVPRWAPCVPARCSHSKPGPVRPVPLKKRGYDVTRNPHLNKGMAFTLEERMQLGIHGLIPPCFLSQDIQLLRIMRYYERQQSDLDKYIILMTLQDRNEKLFYRVLTSDVEKFMPIVYTPTVGLACQQYGLTFRRPRGLFITIHDKGHLATMLNSWPEDNIKVGSCFLCCCSLVG
;
A
#
# COMPACT_ATOMS: atom_id res chain seq x y z
N MET A 1 72.67 28.38 -10.06
CA MET A 1 71.47 27.65 -10.53
C MET A 1 70.71 27.25 -9.27
N GLY A 2 69.84 28.09 -8.67
CA GLY A 2 68.51 28.49 -9.19
C GLY A 2 67.62 27.24 -9.21
N ALA A 3 66.58 27.04 -8.38
CA ALA A 3 65.66 27.99 -7.79
C ALA A 3 65.03 27.47 -6.49
N ALA A 4 64.69 28.41 -5.62
CA ALA A 4 63.87 28.27 -4.44
C ALA A 4 62.39 28.50 -4.78
N LEU A 5 61.49 27.68 -4.23
CA LEU A 5 60.05 27.90 -4.05
C LEU A 5 59.64 26.94 -2.91
N GLY A 6 58.92 27.28 -1.86
CA GLY A 6 58.30 28.50 -1.39
C GLY A 6 57.69 28.15 -0.02
N THR A 7 57.74 29.11 0.89
CA THR A 7 57.21 29.06 2.25
C THR A 7 55.68 28.95 2.28
N GLY A 8 55.14 28.18 3.23
CA GLY A 8 53.72 28.16 3.60
C GLY A 8 53.57 27.93 5.11
N PRO A 9 52.63 28.58 5.82
CA PRO A 9 52.77 28.91 7.23
C PRO A 9 52.21 27.86 8.21
N ARG A 10 52.74 27.93 9.44
CA ARG A 10 52.40 27.19 10.66
C ARG A 10 50.88 26.99 10.85
N LEU A 11 50.45 25.73 10.88
CA LEU A 11 49.18 25.31 11.45
C LEU A 11 49.32 25.15 12.96
N ALA A 12 48.59 25.97 13.70
CA ALA A 12 48.50 25.95 15.15
C ALA A 12 47.86 24.65 15.65
N LEU A 13 48.51 24.05 16.64
CA LEU A 13 48.01 22.94 17.44
C LEU A 13 46.74 23.38 18.19
N LEU A 14 45.61 22.73 17.91
CA LEU A 14 44.42 22.78 18.76
C LEU A 14 44.42 21.56 19.72
N PRO A 15 44.15 21.75 21.01
CA PRO A 15 44.19 20.69 22.00
C PRO A 15 43.01 19.72 21.88
N SER A 16 43.31 18.45 22.13
CA SER A 16 42.39 17.33 22.30
C SER A 16 41.29 17.65 23.33
N ARG A 17 40.07 17.90 22.86
CA ARG A 17 38.89 17.96 23.72
C ARG A 17 38.52 16.55 24.15
N ALA A 18 38.64 16.33 25.46
CA ALA A 18 38.23 15.14 26.18
C ALA A 18 36.78 14.75 25.88
N CYS A 19 36.56 13.44 25.77
CA CYS A 19 35.26 12.78 25.68
C CYS A 19 34.35 13.22 26.84
N GLY A 20 33.35 14.04 26.54
CA GLY A 20 32.24 14.30 27.46
C GLY A 20 31.35 13.06 27.55
N ALA A 21 31.16 12.56 28.78
CA ALA A 21 30.28 11.46 29.10
C ALA A 21 28.84 11.74 28.62
N VAL A 22 28.28 10.79 27.86
CA VAL A 22 26.88 10.78 27.43
C VAL A 22 25.98 10.57 28.68
N PRO A 23 24.92 11.37 28.89
CA PRO A 23 24.02 11.13 30.02
C PRO A 23 23.29 9.80 29.83
N ARG A 24 23.38 8.97 30.87
CA ARG A 24 22.68 7.70 31.02
C ARG A 24 21.16 7.92 30.89
N TRP A 25 20.59 7.26 29.88
CA TRP A 25 19.16 7.04 29.65
C TRP A 25 18.33 6.98 30.94
N ALA A 26 17.37 7.90 31.08
CA ALA A 26 16.35 7.83 32.13
C ALA A 26 15.31 6.75 31.78
N PRO A 27 14.76 6.00 32.76
CA PRO A 27 13.70 5.04 32.49
C PRO A 27 12.43 5.78 32.03
N CYS A 28 11.90 5.38 30.87
CA CYS A 28 10.60 5.85 30.40
C CYS A 28 9.50 5.47 31.39
N VAL A 29 8.80 6.47 31.92
CA VAL A 29 7.58 6.28 32.72
C VAL A 29 6.54 5.55 31.87
N PRO A 30 5.82 4.53 32.37
CA PRO A 30 4.79 3.85 31.59
C PRO A 30 3.69 4.84 31.22
N ALA A 31 3.57 5.12 29.92
CA ALA A 31 2.50 5.91 29.37
C ALA A 31 1.17 5.23 29.72
N ARG A 32 0.30 5.97 30.40
CA ARG A 32 -1.05 5.57 30.78
C ARG A 32 -1.83 5.28 29.48
N CYS A 33 -2.13 4.01 29.21
CA CYS A 33 -2.96 3.61 28.07
C CYS A 33 -4.37 4.21 28.21
N SER A 34 -4.61 5.34 27.58
CA SER A 34 -5.96 5.86 27.38
C SER A 34 -6.66 4.97 26.36
N HIS A 35 -7.44 4.01 26.85
CA HIS A 35 -8.37 3.24 26.04
C HIS A 35 -9.43 4.18 25.45
N SER A 36 -9.18 4.72 24.26
CA SER A 36 -10.23 5.33 23.46
C SER A 36 -11.13 4.21 22.94
N LYS A 37 -12.37 4.15 23.44
CA LYS A 37 -13.38 3.26 22.89
C LYS A 37 -13.54 3.62 21.40
N PRO A 38 -13.52 2.64 20.46
CA PRO A 38 -13.83 2.94 19.07
C PRO A 38 -15.27 3.45 18.99
N GLY A 39 -15.43 4.70 18.59
CA GLY A 39 -16.75 5.32 18.43
C GLY A 39 -17.58 4.62 17.35
N PRO A 40 -18.92 4.78 17.36
CA PRO A 40 -19.78 4.18 16.36
C PRO A 40 -19.39 4.68 14.96
N VAL A 41 -19.15 3.74 14.05
CA VAL A 41 -18.78 4.02 12.66
C VAL A 41 -19.93 4.76 12.01
N ARG A 42 -19.76 6.06 11.74
CA ARG A 42 -20.78 6.87 11.07
C ARG A 42 -20.96 6.36 9.63
N PRO A 43 -22.19 6.08 9.18
CA PRO A 43 -22.43 5.70 7.80
C PRO A 43 -22.10 6.88 6.90
N VAL A 44 -21.09 6.74 6.04
CA VAL A 44 -20.77 7.73 5.01
C VAL A 44 -21.87 7.67 3.94
N PRO A 45 -22.51 8.80 3.58
CA PRO A 45 -23.52 8.82 2.53
C PRO A 45 -22.92 8.33 1.21
N LEU A 46 -23.42 7.21 0.69
CA LEU A 46 -22.95 6.63 -0.56
C LEU A 46 -23.75 7.21 -1.73
N LYS A 47 -23.04 7.92 -2.64
CA LYS A 47 -23.63 8.46 -3.87
C LYS A 47 -23.82 7.39 -4.95
N LYS A 48 -23.09 6.27 -4.87
CA LYS A 48 -23.08 5.16 -5.84
C LYS A 48 -24.04 4.05 -5.41
N ARG A 49 -24.80 3.48 -6.35
CA ARG A 49 -25.80 2.41 -6.12
C ARG A 49 -25.70 1.31 -7.19
N GLY A 50 -26.31 0.16 -6.90
CA GLY A 50 -26.38 -0.97 -7.83
C GLY A 50 -25.01 -1.55 -8.17
N TYR A 51 -24.80 -1.87 -9.44
CA TYR A 51 -23.60 -2.56 -9.93
C TYR A 51 -22.29 -1.81 -9.61
N ASP A 52 -22.32 -0.48 -9.57
CA ASP A 52 -21.16 0.33 -9.24
C ASP A 52 -20.62 0.03 -7.84
N VAL A 53 -21.48 -0.28 -6.88
CA VAL A 53 -21.06 -0.61 -5.51
C VAL A 53 -20.15 -1.84 -5.50
N THR A 54 -20.49 -2.85 -6.30
CA THR A 54 -19.71 -4.09 -6.42
C THR A 54 -18.37 -3.89 -7.11
N ARG A 55 -18.27 -2.91 -8.03
CA ARG A 55 -17.03 -2.62 -8.78
C ARG A 55 -16.04 -1.74 -7.99
N ASN A 56 -16.53 -0.96 -7.03
CA ASN A 56 -15.70 -0.08 -6.21
C ASN A 56 -15.07 -0.85 -5.03
N PRO A 57 -13.74 -1.04 -4.99
CA PRO A 57 -13.09 -1.84 -3.94
C PRO A 57 -13.24 -1.29 -2.52
N HIS A 58 -13.39 0.03 -2.39
CA HIS A 58 -13.60 0.72 -1.09
C HIS A 58 -14.96 0.40 -0.46
N LEU A 59 -15.97 0.14 -1.31
CA LEU A 59 -17.36 -0.08 -0.89
C LEU A 59 -17.72 -1.56 -0.87
N ASN A 60 -17.10 -2.35 -1.73
CA ASN A 60 -17.42 -3.75 -1.90
C ASN A 60 -17.05 -4.57 -0.66
N LYS A 61 -18.04 -5.25 -0.07
CA LYS A 61 -17.88 -6.20 1.04
C LYS A 61 -18.01 -7.67 0.56
N GLY A 62 -18.19 -7.90 -0.73
CA GLY A 62 -18.46 -9.23 -1.28
C GLY A 62 -19.71 -9.86 -0.67
N MET A 63 -19.59 -11.06 -0.10
CA MET A 63 -20.73 -11.78 0.50
C MET A 63 -21.05 -11.35 1.94
N ALA A 64 -20.35 -10.33 2.47
CA ALA A 64 -20.57 -9.82 3.82
C ALA A 64 -21.68 -8.74 3.87
N PHE A 65 -22.27 -8.36 2.74
CA PHE A 65 -23.45 -7.51 2.72
C PHE A 65 -24.64 -8.24 3.34
N THR A 66 -25.27 -7.62 4.34
CA THR A 66 -26.53 -8.08 4.93
C THR A 66 -27.68 -7.94 3.94
N LEU A 67 -28.81 -8.63 4.18
CA LEU A 67 -29.96 -8.54 3.30
C LEU A 67 -30.48 -7.10 3.19
N GLU A 68 -30.56 -6.39 4.31
CA GLU A 68 -30.99 -4.98 4.37
C GLU A 68 -30.06 -4.09 3.55
N GLU A 69 -28.73 -4.24 3.71
CA GLU A 69 -27.75 -3.50 2.91
C GLU A 69 -27.92 -3.78 1.41
N ARG A 70 -28.19 -5.04 1.04
CA ARG A 70 -28.37 -5.41 -0.38
C ARG A 70 -29.61 -4.77 -0.99
N MET A 71 -30.71 -4.70 -0.24
CA MET A 71 -31.94 -4.05 -0.67
C MET A 71 -31.75 -2.53 -0.79
N GLN A 72 -31.15 -1.91 0.22
CA GLN A 72 -30.89 -0.47 0.23
C GLN A 72 -29.93 -0.03 -0.87
N LEU A 73 -28.90 -0.83 -1.16
CA LEU A 73 -27.91 -0.54 -2.20
C LEU A 73 -28.37 -0.95 -3.60
N GLY A 74 -29.49 -1.68 -3.74
CA GLY A 74 -30.00 -2.17 -5.01
C GLY A 74 -29.11 -3.25 -5.65
N ILE A 75 -28.45 -4.07 -4.83
CA ILE A 75 -27.55 -5.16 -5.26
C ILE A 75 -28.15 -6.54 -5.02
N HIS A 76 -29.41 -6.60 -4.55
CA HIS A 76 -30.14 -7.85 -4.43
C HIS A 76 -30.31 -8.49 -5.82
N GLY A 77 -29.90 -9.75 -5.97
CA GLY A 77 -29.87 -10.47 -7.26
C GLY A 77 -28.53 -10.40 -8.00
N LEU A 78 -27.65 -9.43 -7.70
CA LEU A 78 -26.30 -9.35 -8.31
C LEU A 78 -25.26 -10.24 -7.62
N ILE A 79 -25.55 -10.66 -6.38
CA ILE A 79 -24.65 -11.45 -5.53
C ILE A 79 -25.40 -12.73 -5.12
N PRO A 80 -24.73 -13.89 -5.07
CA PRO A 80 -25.34 -15.14 -4.61
C PRO A 80 -26.07 -14.98 -3.26
N PRO A 81 -27.15 -15.75 -3.00
CA PRO A 81 -27.99 -15.62 -1.80
C PRO A 81 -27.31 -16.07 -0.49
N CYS A 82 -26.00 -16.30 -0.50
CA CYS A 82 -25.23 -16.65 0.68
C CYS A 82 -24.74 -15.40 1.42
N PHE A 83 -24.86 -15.43 2.76
CA PHE A 83 -24.32 -14.41 3.66
C PHE A 83 -23.13 -15.00 4.39
N LEU A 84 -21.95 -14.40 4.21
CA LEU A 84 -20.71 -14.90 4.79
C LEU A 84 -20.05 -13.79 5.60
N SER A 85 -19.78 -14.09 6.86
CA SER A 85 -18.97 -13.20 7.71
C SER A 85 -17.60 -12.99 7.07
N GLN A 86 -17.00 -11.85 7.38
CA GLN A 86 -15.71 -11.49 6.84
C GLN A 86 -14.59 -12.48 7.30
N ASP A 87 -14.75 -13.14 8.44
CA ASP A 87 -13.91 -14.25 8.91
C ASP A 87 -13.92 -15.46 7.97
N ILE A 88 -15.11 -15.89 7.55
CA ILE A 88 -15.23 -17.04 6.64
C ILE A 88 -14.65 -16.68 5.26
N GLN A 89 -14.81 -15.42 4.83
CA GLN A 89 -14.17 -14.94 3.60
C GLN A 89 -12.65 -14.97 3.72
N LEU A 90 -12.10 -14.54 4.86
CA LEU A 90 -10.67 -14.62 5.14
C LEU A 90 -10.19 -16.07 5.06
N LEU A 91 -10.87 -17.01 5.73
CA LEU A 91 -10.52 -18.44 5.66
C LEU A 91 -10.52 -19.01 4.24
N ARG A 92 -11.47 -18.59 3.39
CA ARG A 92 -11.49 -18.99 1.98
C ARG A 92 -10.29 -18.47 1.20
N ILE A 93 -9.91 -17.21 1.44
CA ILE A 93 -8.72 -16.62 0.82
C ILE A 93 -7.45 -17.33 1.31
N MET A 94 -7.33 -17.61 2.61
CA MET A 94 -6.19 -18.33 3.17
C MET A 94 -6.02 -19.71 2.55
N ARG A 95 -7.09 -20.49 2.44
CA ARG A 95 -7.05 -21.80 1.76
C ARG A 95 -6.63 -21.69 0.30
N TYR A 96 -7.08 -20.65 -0.40
CA TYR A 96 -6.70 -20.44 -1.80
C TYR A 96 -5.24 -20.00 -1.94
N TYR A 97 -4.75 -19.19 -1.00
CA TYR A 97 -3.36 -18.76 -0.90
C TYR A 97 -2.42 -19.94 -0.61
N GLU A 98 -2.77 -20.82 0.32
CA GLU A 98 -1.99 -22.01 0.67
C GLU A 98 -1.89 -23.05 -0.46
N ARG A 99 -2.86 -23.07 -1.37
CA ARG A 99 -2.83 -23.94 -2.55
C ARG A 99 -1.83 -23.48 -3.61
N GLN A 100 -1.40 -22.23 -3.58
CA GLN A 100 -0.41 -21.74 -4.55
C GLN A 100 1.00 -22.10 -4.14
N GLN A 101 1.77 -22.58 -5.10
CA GLN A 101 3.16 -22.96 -4.89
C GLN A 101 4.10 -21.77 -5.14
N SER A 102 3.86 -20.99 -6.20
CA SER A 102 4.70 -19.85 -6.57
C SER A 102 4.36 -18.60 -5.75
N ASP A 103 5.39 -17.88 -5.33
CA ASP A 103 5.22 -16.60 -4.64
C ASP A 103 4.68 -15.51 -5.56
N LEU A 104 4.93 -15.59 -6.87
CA LEU A 104 4.32 -14.70 -7.85
C LEU A 104 2.81 -14.90 -7.93
N ASP A 105 2.34 -16.16 -7.93
CA ASP A 105 0.90 -16.46 -7.95
C ASP A 105 0.23 -15.98 -6.67
N LYS A 106 0.90 -16.15 -5.52
CA LYS A 106 0.45 -15.60 -4.23
C LYS A 106 0.31 -14.07 -4.31
N TYR A 107 1.31 -13.38 -4.87
CA TYR A 107 1.26 -11.93 -5.09
C TYR A 107 0.06 -11.54 -5.97
N ILE A 108 -0.14 -12.24 -7.09
CA ILE A 108 -1.25 -12.00 -8.03
C ILE A 108 -2.61 -12.12 -7.33
N ILE A 109 -2.78 -13.13 -6.47
CA ILE A 109 -4.02 -13.34 -5.70
C ILE A 109 -4.27 -12.19 -4.74
N LEU A 110 -3.24 -11.76 -4.02
CA LEU A 110 -3.33 -10.66 -3.05
C LEU A 110 -3.65 -9.33 -3.76
N MET A 111 -3.02 -9.04 -4.89
CA MET A 111 -3.36 -7.86 -5.70
C MET A 111 -4.79 -7.93 -6.25
N THR A 112 -5.22 -9.10 -6.73
CA THR A 112 -6.60 -9.32 -7.19
C THR A 112 -7.62 -9.21 -6.05
N LEU A 113 -7.22 -9.51 -4.81
CA LEU A 113 -8.06 -9.29 -3.64
C LEU A 113 -8.20 -7.79 -3.34
N GLN A 114 -7.09 -7.05 -3.34
CA GLN A 114 -7.08 -5.60 -3.13
C GLN A 114 -7.99 -4.87 -4.12
N ASP A 115 -7.95 -5.27 -5.39
CA ASP A 115 -8.77 -4.68 -6.45
C ASP A 115 -10.28 -4.95 -6.30
N ARG A 116 -10.65 -6.03 -5.62
CA ARG A 116 -12.05 -6.42 -5.42
C ARG A 116 -12.60 -5.91 -4.10
N ASN A 117 -11.86 -6.08 -3.03
CA ASN A 117 -12.26 -5.73 -1.66
C ASN A 117 -11.03 -5.32 -0.86
N GLU A 118 -10.84 -4.01 -0.75
CA GLU A 118 -9.69 -3.44 -0.06
C GLU A 118 -9.75 -3.68 1.46
N LYS A 119 -10.95 -3.67 2.06
CA LYS A 119 -11.13 -3.92 3.50
C LYS A 119 -10.74 -5.34 3.88
N LEU A 120 -11.10 -6.32 3.05
CA LEU A 120 -10.71 -7.72 3.28
C LEU A 120 -9.21 -7.91 3.05
N PHE A 121 -8.62 -7.22 2.05
CA PHE A 121 -7.18 -7.25 1.82
C PHE A 121 -6.40 -6.77 3.04
N TYR A 122 -6.71 -5.59 3.59
CA TYR A 122 -6.02 -5.11 4.79
C TYR A 122 -6.25 -6.02 6.00
N ARG A 123 -7.44 -6.60 6.14
CA ARG A 123 -7.71 -7.57 7.21
C ARG A 123 -6.84 -8.83 7.10
N VAL A 124 -6.62 -9.33 5.90
CA VAL A 124 -5.71 -10.46 5.63
C VAL A 124 -4.27 -10.08 5.97
N LEU A 125 -3.82 -8.89 5.56
CA LEU A 125 -2.47 -8.43 5.90
C LEU A 125 -2.25 -8.29 7.40
N THR A 126 -3.24 -7.77 8.13
CA THR A 126 -3.13 -7.58 9.58
C THR A 126 -3.20 -8.89 10.37
N SER A 127 -3.70 -10.00 9.78
CA SER A 127 -3.71 -11.28 10.50
C SER A 127 -2.30 -11.81 10.72
N ASP A 128 -1.45 -11.81 9.68
CA ASP A 128 -0.10 -12.35 9.72
C ASP A 128 0.86 -11.49 8.87
N VAL A 129 1.16 -10.28 9.36
CA VAL A 129 1.98 -9.30 8.65
C VAL A 129 3.33 -9.91 8.23
N GLU A 130 3.99 -10.64 9.12
CA GLU A 130 5.31 -11.25 8.86
C GLU A 130 5.30 -12.21 7.67
N LYS A 131 4.19 -12.94 7.46
CA LYS A 131 4.03 -13.90 6.36
C LYS A 131 3.71 -13.21 5.04
N PHE A 132 2.93 -12.13 5.06
CA PHE A 132 2.46 -11.46 3.84
C PHE A 132 3.35 -10.32 3.36
N MET A 133 4.11 -9.67 4.25
CA MET A 133 5.04 -8.60 3.90
C MET A 133 6.05 -8.97 2.80
N PRO A 134 6.75 -10.13 2.86
CA PRO A 134 7.72 -10.46 1.82
C PRO A 134 7.07 -10.74 0.45
N ILE A 135 5.79 -11.11 0.44
CA ILE A 135 5.04 -11.36 -0.80
C ILE A 135 4.56 -10.06 -1.43
N VAL A 136 4.03 -9.12 -0.65
CA VAL A 136 3.47 -7.86 -1.15
C VAL A 136 4.54 -6.79 -1.42
N TYR A 137 5.69 -6.89 -0.75
CA TYR A 137 6.82 -5.98 -0.90
C TYR A 137 8.05 -6.76 -1.39
N THR A 138 9.21 -6.60 -0.75
CA THR A 138 10.46 -7.25 -1.17
C THR A 138 10.57 -8.68 -0.62
N PRO A 139 11.02 -9.66 -1.43
CA PRO A 139 11.61 -9.56 -2.77
C PRO A 139 10.61 -9.78 -3.93
N THR A 140 9.41 -10.29 -3.66
CA THR A 140 8.48 -10.76 -4.69
C THR A 140 7.93 -9.65 -5.59
N VAL A 141 7.76 -8.43 -5.07
CA VAL A 141 7.36 -7.27 -5.89
C VAL A 141 8.37 -6.98 -7.00
N GLY A 142 9.66 -7.25 -6.78
CA GLY A 142 10.70 -7.07 -7.79
C GLY A 142 10.51 -8.03 -8.97
N LEU A 143 10.19 -9.29 -8.69
CA LEU A 143 9.84 -10.29 -9.71
C LEU A 143 8.55 -9.91 -10.45
N ALA A 144 7.55 -9.43 -9.72
CA ALA A 144 6.30 -8.94 -10.30
C ALA A 144 6.51 -7.72 -11.21
N CYS A 145 7.44 -6.82 -10.88
CA CYS A 145 7.83 -5.70 -11.72
C CYS A 145 8.51 -6.14 -13.01
N GLN A 146 9.37 -7.17 -12.96
CA GLN A 146 10.02 -7.72 -14.15
C GLN A 146 9.00 -8.32 -15.13
N GLN A 147 7.97 -8.99 -14.60
CA GLN A 147 6.91 -9.62 -15.39
C GLN A 147 5.62 -8.79 -15.44
N TYR A 148 5.71 -7.48 -15.17
CA TYR A 148 4.54 -6.61 -15.03
C TYR A 148 3.72 -6.55 -16.31
N GLY A 149 4.37 -6.50 -17.47
CA GLY A 149 3.69 -6.47 -18.78
C GLY A 149 2.83 -7.70 -19.04
N LEU A 150 3.26 -8.89 -18.59
CA LEU A 150 2.51 -10.15 -18.77
C LEU A 150 1.37 -10.29 -17.76
N THR A 151 1.55 -9.73 -16.57
CA THR A 151 0.62 -9.88 -15.44
C THR A 151 -0.33 -8.69 -15.29
N PHE A 152 -0.30 -7.75 -16.24
CA PHE A 152 -1.11 -6.54 -16.20
C PHE A 152 -2.60 -6.87 -16.30
N ARG A 153 -3.38 -6.46 -15.28
CA ARG A 153 -4.83 -6.71 -15.21
C ARG A 153 -5.63 -5.43 -15.00
N ARG A 154 -5.43 -4.78 -13.85
CA ARG A 154 -6.10 -3.53 -13.50
C ARG A 154 -5.04 -2.45 -13.30
N PRO A 155 -5.11 -1.32 -14.01
CA PRO A 155 -4.19 -0.22 -13.77
C PRO A 155 -4.38 0.31 -12.34
N ARG A 156 -3.28 0.42 -11.62
CA ARG A 156 -3.21 0.98 -10.27
C ARG A 156 -2.19 2.11 -10.29
N GLY A 157 -2.59 3.27 -9.77
CA GLY A 157 -1.77 4.47 -9.82
C GLY A 157 -1.86 5.18 -11.18
N LEU A 158 -0.96 6.14 -11.37
CA LEU A 158 -0.86 6.97 -12.56
C LEU A 158 0.47 6.68 -13.25
N PHE A 159 0.44 6.50 -14.56
CA PHE A 159 1.63 6.32 -15.38
C PHE A 159 1.97 7.65 -16.05
N ILE A 160 3.19 8.14 -15.82
CA ILE A 160 3.66 9.41 -16.38
C ILE A 160 4.94 9.12 -17.15
N THR A 161 4.98 9.53 -18.41
CA THR A 161 6.15 9.36 -19.28
C THR A 161 6.86 10.70 -19.50
N ILE A 162 8.07 10.63 -20.08
CA ILE A 162 8.82 11.83 -20.45
C ILE A 162 8.15 12.63 -21.58
N HIS A 163 7.24 12.01 -22.33
CA HIS A 163 6.51 12.64 -23.44
C HIS A 163 5.34 13.50 -22.95
N ASP A 164 4.91 13.34 -21.69
CA ASP A 164 3.77 14.06 -21.11
C ASP A 164 4.16 15.44 -20.53
N LYS A 165 5.37 15.93 -20.86
CA LYS A 165 5.84 17.26 -20.51
C LYS A 165 4.86 18.31 -21.05
N GLY A 166 4.27 19.08 -20.12
CA GLY A 166 3.26 20.11 -20.43
C GLY A 166 1.81 19.68 -20.19
N HIS A 167 1.52 18.38 -20.05
CA HIS A 167 0.15 17.85 -19.88
C HIS A 167 -0.10 17.20 -18.50
N LEU A 168 0.88 17.29 -17.58
CA LEU A 168 0.83 16.65 -16.26
C LEU A 168 -0.40 17.06 -15.44
N ALA A 169 -0.80 18.33 -15.49
CA ALA A 169 -1.97 18.82 -14.76
C ALA A 169 -3.26 18.12 -15.21
N THR A 170 -3.44 17.95 -16.53
CA THR A 170 -4.60 17.24 -17.11
C THR A 170 -4.60 15.76 -16.69
N MET A 171 -3.43 15.12 -16.63
CA MET A 171 -3.31 13.75 -16.15
C MET A 171 -3.65 13.60 -14.67
N LEU A 172 -3.17 14.51 -13.82
CA LEU A 172 -3.50 14.51 -12.40
C LEU A 172 -5.00 14.73 -12.15
N ASN A 173 -5.65 15.58 -12.95
CA ASN A 173 -7.10 15.80 -12.88
C ASN A 173 -7.93 14.57 -13.29
N SER A 174 -7.33 13.57 -13.95
CA SER A 174 -8.03 12.31 -14.27
C SER A 174 -8.13 11.35 -13.07
N TRP A 175 -7.37 11.60 -12.01
CA TRP A 175 -7.40 10.78 -10.80
C TRP A 175 -8.73 11.00 -10.05
N PRO A 176 -9.43 9.95 -9.61
CA PRO A 176 -10.78 10.06 -9.06
C PRO A 176 -10.85 10.66 -7.65
N GLU A 177 -9.73 10.82 -6.95
CA GLU A 177 -9.66 11.34 -5.59
C GLU A 177 -9.03 12.73 -5.56
N ASP A 178 -9.77 13.75 -5.11
CA ASP A 178 -9.29 15.14 -5.09
C ASP A 178 -8.25 15.40 -3.97
N ASN A 179 -8.29 14.61 -2.89
CA ASN A 179 -7.52 14.87 -1.66
C ASN A 179 -6.37 13.86 -1.48
N ILE A 180 -5.28 14.04 -2.23
CA ILE A 180 -4.07 13.21 -2.12
C ILE A 180 -3.14 13.78 -1.04
N LYS A 181 -2.84 12.99 0.01
CA LYS A 181 -1.92 13.40 1.10
C LYS A 181 -0.50 12.85 0.94
N VAL A 182 -0.37 11.68 0.32
CA VAL A 182 0.89 10.95 0.17
C VAL A 182 0.96 10.41 -1.25
N GLY A 183 2.05 10.70 -1.95
CA GLY A 183 2.38 10.14 -3.25
C GLY A 183 3.68 9.36 -3.15
N SER A 184 3.69 8.13 -3.67
CA SER A 184 4.91 7.33 -3.84
C SER A 184 5.15 7.13 -5.32
N CYS A 185 6.28 7.59 -5.83
CA CYS A 185 6.67 7.40 -7.23
C CYS A 185 7.61 6.21 -7.33
N PHE A 186 7.17 5.16 -8.01
CA PHE A 186 8.03 4.04 -8.39
C PHE A 186 8.47 4.24 -9.83
N LEU A 187 9.78 4.30 -10.07
CA LEU A 187 10.32 4.16 -11.42
C LEU A 187 10.18 2.69 -11.81
N CYS A 188 9.06 2.35 -12.45
CA CYS A 188 8.98 1.10 -13.18
C CYS A 188 9.74 1.31 -14.49
N CYS A 189 10.95 0.76 -14.57
CA CYS A 189 11.62 0.61 -15.85
C CYS A 189 10.90 -0.52 -16.61
N CYS A 190 9.67 -0.26 -17.04
CA CYS A 190 9.06 -1.04 -18.10
C CYS A 190 9.89 -0.72 -19.34
N SER A 191 10.99 -1.45 -19.51
CA SER A 191 11.52 -1.72 -20.84
C SER A 191 10.38 -2.40 -21.59
N LEU A 192 9.51 -1.58 -22.18
CA LEU A 192 8.74 -1.94 -23.35
C LEU A 192 9.80 -2.33 -24.38
N VAL A 193 10.21 -3.60 -24.32
CA VAL A 193 10.99 -4.24 -25.37
C VAL A 193 10.07 -4.16 -26.59
N GLY A 194 10.39 -3.23 -27.49
CA GLY A 194 9.93 -3.23 -28.86
C GLY A 194 10.57 -4.37 -29.64
#